data_AF-A0A2W5SVK2-F1
#
_entry.id   AF-A0A2W5SVK2-F1
#
_cell.length_a   1.000
_cell.length_b   1.000
_cell.length_c   1.000
_cell.angle_alpha   90.00
_cell.angle_beta   90.00
_cell.angle_gamma   90.00
#
_symmetry.space_group_name_H-M   'P 1'
#
loop_
_entity.id
_entity.type
_entity.pdbx_description
1 polymer ?
#
loop_
_entity_poly.entity_id
_entity_poly.type
_entity_poly.pdbx_seq_one_letter_code
_entity_poly.pdbx_strand_id
1 'polypeptide(L)'
;MRQRGPMNRALMLTTLLLSCGVPQTPPEAEPGLPTIVDVVDAGQPRATDAGMHTGFPCEVRTVLQNSCAGCHSSTSYAVHFKSRGDFHVEIEGERFGSIVVRRMNATQSPMPPDGPLPANERAVISDWVNAGMPAGECADLSE
;
A
#
# COMPACT_ATOMS: atom_id res chain seq x y z
N MET A 1 49.18 8.97 5.23
CA MET A 1 49.60 7.91 4.30
C MET A 1 48.37 7.28 3.68
N ARG A 2 48.25 7.35 2.36
CA ARG A 2 47.19 6.77 1.53
C ARG A 2 47.45 5.28 1.35
N GLN A 3 46.42 4.44 1.28
CA GLN A 3 46.36 3.36 0.29
C GLN A 3 44.89 3.08 -0.06
N ARG A 4 44.53 3.41 -1.31
CA ARG A 4 43.30 3.02 -2.00
C ARG A 4 43.61 1.71 -2.73
N GLY A 5 42.83 0.66 -2.49
CA GLY A 5 42.90 -0.59 -3.26
C GLY A 5 42.07 -0.50 -4.56
N PRO A 6 42.51 -1.13 -5.66
CA PRO A 6 41.87 -0.99 -6.97
C PRO A 6 40.69 -1.94 -7.22
N MET A 7 39.68 -1.33 -7.85
CA MET A 7 38.72 -1.80 -8.85
C MET A 7 38.90 -3.24 -9.40
N ASN A 8 37.82 -4.03 -9.34
CA ASN A 8 37.57 -5.10 -10.29
C ASN A 8 36.33 -4.78 -11.14
N ARG A 9 36.60 -4.45 -12.40
CA ARG A 9 35.65 -4.38 -13.52
C ARG A 9 35.36 -5.79 -14.02
N ALA A 10 34.09 -6.14 -14.15
CA ALA A 10 33.56 -7.10 -15.11
C ALA A 10 32.12 -6.62 -15.36
N LEU A 11 31.79 -5.87 -16.42
CA LEU A 11 31.72 -6.24 -17.84
C LEU A 11 31.27 -7.69 -18.08
N MET A 12 30.16 -7.82 -18.79
CA MET A 12 29.55 -8.97 -19.49
C MET A 12 28.09 -9.11 -19.04
N LEU A 13 27.10 -9.31 -19.89
CA LEU A 13 27.02 -9.27 -21.34
C LEU A 13 25.53 -9.22 -21.66
N THR A 14 25.19 -8.38 -22.62
CA THR A 14 23.87 -8.18 -23.21
C THR A 14 23.26 -9.51 -23.64
N THR A 15 22.08 -9.87 -23.10
CA THR A 15 21.23 -10.90 -23.70
C THR A 15 19.90 -10.27 -24.09
N LEU A 16 19.87 -9.85 -25.35
CA LEU A 16 18.71 -9.36 -26.08
C LEU A 16 17.85 -10.59 -26.45
N LEU A 17 16.77 -10.85 -25.70
CA LEU A 17 15.74 -11.79 -26.14
C LEU A 17 14.60 -11.01 -26.78
N LEU A 18 14.75 -10.91 -28.11
CA LEU A 18 13.74 -10.53 -29.08
C LEU A 18 12.80 -11.73 -29.27
N SER A 19 11.57 -11.65 -28.77
CA SER A 19 10.51 -12.61 -29.15
C SER A 19 9.21 -11.87 -29.45
N CYS A 20 9.01 -11.68 -30.75
CA CYS A 20 7.78 -11.59 -31.53
C CYS A 20 6.47 -11.37 -30.76
N GLY A 21 5.89 -10.19 -30.99
CA GLY A 21 4.49 -9.90 -30.69
C GLY A 21 3.54 -10.79 -31.48
N VAL A 22 2.46 -11.17 -30.82
CA VAL A 22 1.29 -11.80 -31.41
C VAL A 22 0.15 -10.77 -31.37
N PRO A 23 -0.20 -10.11 -32.50
CA PRO A 23 -1.44 -9.37 -32.57
C PRO A 23 -2.60 -10.35 -32.82
N GLN A 24 -3.35 -10.66 -31.76
CA GLN A 24 -4.65 -11.33 -31.90
C GLN A 24 -5.74 -10.25 -31.95
N THR A 25 -6.47 -10.26 -33.06
CA THR A 25 -7.52 -9.34 -33.47
C THR A 25 -8.68 -9.26 -32.48
N PRO A 26 -9.26 -8.06 -32.27
CA PRO A 26 -10.46 -7.88 -31.45
C PRO A 26 -11.70 -8.46 -32.15
N PRO A 27 -12.67 -9.04 -31.42
CA PRO A 27 -13.96 -9.38 -32.00
C PRO A 27 -14.76 -8.11 -32.32
N GLU A 28 -15.30 -8.11 -33.53
CA GLU A 28 -16.12 -7.06 -34.14
C GLU A 28 -17.33 -6.67 -33.26
N ALA A 29 -17.56 -5.36 -33.18
CA ALA A 29 -18.73 -4.75 -32.61
C ALA A 29 -19.86 -4.75 -33.66
N GLU A 30 -20.96 -5.42 -33.35
CA GLU A 30 -22.20 -5.36 -34.12
C GLU A 30 -22.88 -3.99 -33.94
N PRO A 31 -23.36 -3.33 -35.02
CA PRO A 31 -24.09 -2.07 -34.94
C PRO A 31 -25.60 -2.30 -34.72
N GLY A 32 -26.07 -2.12 -33.48
CA GLY A 32 -27.49 -2.00 -33.15
C GLY A 32 -27.90 -0.53 -33.00
N LEU A 33 -28.69 -0.01 -33.95
CA LEU A 33 -29.36 1.31 -33.90
C LEU A 33 -30.79 1.17 -33.32
N PRO A 34 -31.54 2.26 -33.03
CA PRO A 34 -31.79 2.77 -31.69
C PRO A 34 -33.26 2.58 -31.26
N THR A 35 -33.51 2.33 -29.98
CA THR A 35 -34.84 2.56 -29.38
C THR A 35 -34.77 3.78 -28.49
N ILE A 36 -35.07 4.93 -29.08
CA ILE A 36 -35.52 6.14 -28.40
C ILE A 36 -36.86 5.84 -27.74
N VAL A 37 -36.88 5.79 -26.40
CA VAL A 37 -38.06 6.09 -25.60
C VAL A 37 -37.69 7.10 -24.54
N ASP A 38 -38.59 8.04 -24.37
CA ASP A 38 -38.40 9.38 -23.83
C ASP A 38 -37.86 9.51 -22.40
N VAL A 39 -37.22 10.65 -22.25
CA VAL A 39 -36.68 11.32 -21.07
C VAL A 39 -37.72 11.44 -19.95
N VAL A 40 -37.41 10.88 -18.78
CA VAL A 40 -37.78 11.48 -17.49
C VAL A 40 -36.52 11.55 -16.63
N ASP A 41 -36.09 12.79 -16.42
CA ASP A 41 -35.03 13.19 -15.52
C ASP A 41 -35.40 12.83 -14.06
N ALA A 42 -34.66 11.87 -13.49
CA ALA A 42 -34.36 11.79 -12.06
C ALA A 42 -33.26 10.75 -11.85
N GLY A 43 -32.01 11.20 -11.95
CA GLY A 43 -30.84 10.42 -11.56
C GLY A 43 -29.96 10.03 -12.74
N GLN A 44 -29.13 10.98 -13.17
CA GLN A 44 -27.76 10.63 -13.60
C GLN A 44 -27.25 9.47 -12.74
N PRO A 45 -26.53 8.47 -13.30
CA PRO A 45 -25.73 7.61 -12.45
C PRO A 45 -24.87 8.57 -11.63
N ARG A 46 -25.21 8.69 -10.34
CA ARG A 46 -24.45 9.49 -9.41
C ARG A 46 -23.06 8.93 -9.58
N ALA A 47 -22.16 9.72 -10.14
CA ALA A 47 -20.75 9.46 -10.00
C ALA A 47 -20.61 9.02 -8.56
N THR A 48 -20.23 7.75 -8.38
CA THR A 48 -19.96 7.19 -7.07
C THR A 48 -19.25 8.28 -6.30
N ASP A 49 -19.71 8.63 -5.11
CA ASP A 49 -18.93 9.40 -4.14
C ASP A 49 -17.70 8.54 -3.69
N ALA A 50 -16.97 7.95 -4.64
CA ALA A 50 -15.62 7.43 -4.57
C ALA A 50 -14.59 8.58 -4.69
N GLY A 51 -15.03 9.80 -4.39
CA GLY A 51 -14.21 10.98 -4.22
C GLY A 51 -14.00 11.25 -2.74
N MET A 52 -13.04 10.54 -2.13
CA MET A 52 -12.08 11.01 -1.11
C MET A 52 -11.32 9.79 -0.52
N HIS A 53 -10.54 9.07 -1.32
CA HIS A 53 -9.53 8.19 -0.73
C HIS A 53 -8.38 9.06 -0.22
N THR A 54 -8.40 9.36 1.08
CA THR A 54 -7.25 9.95 1.80
C THR A 54 -6.65 8.97 2.81
N GLY A 55 -6.90 7.68 2.58
CA GLY A 55 -6.48 6.55 3.41
C GLY A 55 -5.04 6.16 3.11
N PHE A 56 -4.76 4.86 3.14
CA PHE A 56 -3.40 4.34 3.00
C PHE A 56 -2.97 4.16 1.54
N PRO A 57 -1.65 4.22 1.24
CA PRO A 57 -1.10 3.55 0.08
C PRO A 57 -1.47 2.05 0.11
N CYS A 58 -1.73 1.47 -1.05
CA CYS A 58 -2.27 0.12 -1.13
C CYS A 58 -1.31 -0.94 -0.57
N GLU A 59 0.00 -0.75 -0.73
CA GLU A 59 1.02 -1.62 -0.12
C GLU A 59 1.01 -1.52 1.41
N VAL A 60 0.86 -0.32 1.97
CA VAL A 60 0.79 -0.09 3.42
C VAL A 60 -0.47 -0.74 3.98
N ARG A 61 -1.62 -0.51 3.34
CA ARG A 61 -2.90 -1.13 3.71
C ARG A 61 -2.78 -2.65 3.76
N THR A 62 -2.14 -3.23 2.74
CA THR A 62 -1.98 -4.68 2.62
C THR A 62 -1.19 -5.26 3.79
N VAL A 63 -0.08 -4.62 4.17
CA VAL A 63 0.72 -5.05 5.33
C VAL A 63 -0.07 -4.91 6.63
N LEU A 64 -0.72 -3.76 6.86
CA LEU A 64 -1.51 -3.54 8.08
C LEU A 64 -2.66 -4.55 8.21
N GLN A 65 -3.36 -4.84 7.12
CA GLN A 65 -4.47 -5.80 7.10
C GLN A 65 -4.00 -7.22 7.39
N ASN A 66 -2.93 -7.66 6.73
CA ASN A 66 -2.50 -9.06 6.77
C ASN A 66 -1.67 -9.40 8.00
N SER A 67 -0.91 -8.44 8.52
CA SER A 67 0.13 -8.71 9.51
C SER A 67 -0.09 -8.00 10.86
N CYS A 68 -1.05 -7.08 10.95
CA CYS A 68 -1.31 -6.32 12.19
C CYS A 68 -2.75 -6.51 12.70
N ALA A 69 -3.75 -6.41 11.82
CA ALA A 69 -5.16 -6.34 12.21
C ALA A 69 -5.67 -7.56 12.99
N GLY A 70 -5.11 -8.75 12.73
CA GLY A 70 -5.51 -9.99 13.42
C GLY A 70 -5.28 -9.95 14.94
N CYS A 71 -4.22 -9.29 15.40
CA CYS A 71 -3.94 -9.14 16.83
C CYS A 71 -4.40 -7.78 17.36
N HIS A 72 -4.29 -6.73 16.57
CA HIS A 72 -4.66 -5.38 16.98
C HIS A 72 -6.09 -5.04 16.56
N SER A 73 -7.01 -5.86 17.03
CA SER A 73 -8.44 -5.58 16.99
C SER A 73 -8.88 -4.97 18.32
N SER A 74 -10.06 -4.33 18.34
CA SER A 74 -10.67 -3.80 19.57
C SER A 74 -10.86 -4.83 20.69
N THR A 75 -10.75 -6.13 20.37
CA THR A 75 -10.95 -7.25 21.32
C THR A 75 -9.64 -7.83 21.85
N SER A 76 -8.53 -7.75 21.10
CA SER A 76 -7.27 -8.42 21.46
C SER A 76 -6.18 -7.46 21.96
N TYR A 77 -5.95 -6.33 21.28
CA TYR A 77 -5.06 -5.27 21.73
C TYR A 77 -5.67 -3.92 21.38
N ALA A 78 -5.91 -3.07 22.38
CA ALA A 78 -6.65 -1.80 22.25
C ALA A 78 -5.98 -0.70 21.40
N VAL A 79 -4.88 -1.00 20.71
CA VAL A 79 -4.21 -0.03 19.84
C VAL A 79 -5.01 0.11 18.54
N HIS A 80 -5.38 1.33 18.18
CA HIS A 80 -6.17 1.64 16.98
C HIS A 80 -5.27 2.15 15.85
N PHE A 81 -5.48 1.63 14.63
CA PHE A 81 -4.81 2.07 13.40
C PHE A 81 -5.70 1.93 12.15
N LYS A 82 -7.01 2.11 12.32
CA LYS A 82 -7.99 1.90 11.25
C LYS A 82 -7.80 2.88 10.11
N SER A 83 -7.43 4.13 10.42
CA SER A 83 -7.27 5.19 9.43
C SER A 83 -5.84 5.68 9.34
N ARG A 84 -5.48 6.30 8.21
CA ARG A 84 -4.22 7.05 8.11
C ARG A 84 -4.12 8.16 9.17
N GLY A 85 -5.25 8.77 9.54
CA GLY A 85 -5.32 9.80 10.56
C GLY A 85 -4.78 9.34 11.91
N ASP A 86 -5.01 8.07 12.27
CA ASP A 86 -4.56 7.49 13.54
C ASP A 86 -3.02 7.57 13.68
N PHE A 87 -2.30 7.37 12.57
CA PHE A 87 -0.83 7.42 12.56
C PHE A 87 -0.25 8.83 12.73
N HIS A 88 -1.06 9.87 12.50
CA HIS A 88 -0.67 11.26 12.73
C HIS A 88 -0.91 11.74 14.17
N VAL A 89 -1.65 10.99 14.98
CA VAL A 89 -1.90 11.34 16.38
C VAL A 89 -0.59 11.38 17.14
N GLU A 90 -0.39 12.42 17.94
CA GLU A 90 0.75 12.51 18.85
C GLU A 90 0.41 11.89 20.21
N ILE A 91 1.32 11.06 20.70
CA ILE A 91 1.26 10.40 22.00
C ILE A 91 2.57 10.75 22.70
N GLU A 92 2.50 11.50 23.81
CA GLU A 92 3.67 11.90 24.59
C GLU A 92 4.76 12.63 23.78
N GLY A 93 4.36 13.42 22.77
CA GLY A 93 5.28 14.18 21.91
C GLY A 93 5.87 13.36 20.75
N GLU A 94 5.39 12.14 20.50
CA GLU A 94 5.79 11.32 19.37
C GLU A 94 4.57 10.95 18.51
N ARG A 95 4.71 11.05 17.19
CA ARG A 95 3.67 10.58 16.27
C ARG A 95 3.48 9.07 16.37
N PHE A 96 2.24 8.62 16.39
CA PHE A 96 1.89 7.21 16.52
C PHE A 96 2.56 6.33 15.44
N GLY A 97 2.73 6.82 14.20
CA GLY A 97 3.50 6.09 13.19
C GLY A 97 4.96 5.80 13.57
N SER A 98 5.64 6.72 14.25
CA SER A 98 6.99 6.48 14.77
C SER A 98 7.00 5.43 15.88
N ILE A 99 5.98 5.44 16.74
CA ILE A 99 5.78 4.42 17.77
C ILE A 99 5.60 3.04 17.14
N VAL A 100 4.79 2.93 16.07
CA VAL A 100 4.61 1.67 15.33
C VAL A 100 5.95 1.16 14.78
N VAL A 101 6.75 2.03 14.15
CA VAL A 101 8.07 1.65 13.63
C VAL A 101 8.99 1.16 14.74
N ARG A 102 9.02 1.83 15.89
CA ARG A 102 9.79 1.35 17.05
C ARG A 102 9.30 -0.01 17.54
N ARG A 103 7.98 -0.21 17.66
CA ARG A 103 7.39 -1.44 18.20
C ARG A 103 7.62 -2.64 17.29
N MET A 104 7.46 -2.51 15.97
CA MET A 104 7.69 -3.63 15.04
C MET A 104 9.16 -4.04 14.93
N ASN A 105 10.10 -3.16 15.34
CA ASN A 105 11.54 -3.43 15.33
C ASN A 105 12.08 -3.89 16.72
N ALA A 106 11.24 -3.96 17.74
CA ALA A 106 11.65 -4.40 19.08
C ALA A 106 11.96 -5.90 19.12
N THR A 107 13.10 -6.28 19.69
CA THR A 107 13.55 -7.68 19.77
C THR A 107 13.15 -8.38 21.07
N GLN A 108 12.94 -7.61 22.15
CA GLN A 108 12.58 -8.15 23.48
C GLN A 108 11.10 -8.55 23.57
N SER A 109 10.26 -8.00 22.69
CA SER A 109 8.84 -8.31 22.58
C SER A 109 8.45 -8.17 21.11
N PRO A 110 8.74 -9.18 20.28
CA PRO A 110 8.53 -9.09 18.85
C PRO A 110 7.05 -8.89 18.52
N MET A 111 6.81 -8.20 17.41
CA MET A 111 5.49 -8.06 16.80
C MET A 111 5.59 -8.54 15.34
N PRO A 112 4.78 -9.52 14.92
CA PRO A 112 3.78 -10.27 15.72
C PRO A 112 4.37 -11.13 16.88
N PRO A 113 3.54 -11.64 17.81
CA PRO A 113 4.02 -12.40 18.98
C PRO A 113 4.83 -13.66 18.64
N ASP A 114 4.56 -14.30 17.50
CA ASP A 114 5.24 -15.53 17.06
C ASP A 114 6.63 -15.27 16.47
N GLY A 115 6.99 -14.00 16.23
CA GLY A 115 8.27 -13.62 15.67
C GLY A 115 8.24 -12.26 14.98
N PRO A 116 9.40 -11.67 14.70
CA PRO A 116 9.46 -10.36 14.06
C PRO A 116 8.81 -10.40 12.67
N LEU A 117 8.06 -9.35 12.36
CA LEU A 117 7.54 -9.10 11.01
C LEU A 117 8.64 -9.25 9.94
N PRO A 118 8.37 -9.86 8.78
CA PRO A 118 9.34 -9.99 7.70
C PRO A 118 10.00 -8.66 7.32
N ALA A 119 11.29 -8.71 6.97
CA ALA A 119 12.08 -7.49 6.74
C ALA A 119 11.51 -6.59 5.63
N ASN A 120 10.94 -7.18 4.57
CA ASN A 120 10.31 -6.45 3.48
C ASN A 120 9.03 -5.72 3.93
N GLU A 121 8.21 -6.33 4.78
CA GLU A 121 6.98 -5.70 5.29
C GLU A 121 7.30 -4.58 6.28
N ARG A 122 8.31 -4.76 7.14
CA ARG A 122 8.84 -3.69 8.00
C ARG A 122 9.36 -2.51 7.17
N ALA A 123 10.01 -2.77 6.04
CA ALA A 123 10.50 -1.71 5.17
C ALA A 123 9.34 -0.88 4.60
N VAL A 124 8.27 -1.52 4.11
CA VAL A 124 7.07 -0.82 3.60
C VAL A 124 6.52 0.17 4.63
N ILE A 125 6.33 -0.27 5.89
CA ILE A 125 5.80 0.61 6.94
C ILE A 125 6.82 1.70 7.32
N SER A 126 8.10 1.34 7.44
CA SER A 126 9.15 2.30 7.82
C SER A 126 9.31 3.41 6.79
N ASP A 127 9.37 3.05 5.51
CA ASP A 127 9.55 3.99 4.41
C ASP A 127 8.35 4.93 4.28
N TRP A 128 7.14 4.40 4.44
CA TRP A 128 5.93 5.21 4.44
C TRP A 128 5.88 6.20 5.61
N VAL A 129 6.25 5.78 6.82
CA VAL A 129 6.33 6.68 7.99
C VAL A 129 7.41 7.75 7.79
N ASN A 130 8.58 7.37 7.29
CA ASN A 130 9.69 8.29 6.99
C ASN A 130 9.35 9.30 5.89
N ALA A 131 8.50 8.92 4.92
CA ALA A 131 7.99 9.81 3.89
C ALA A 131 6.92 10.79 4.39
N GLY A 132 6.59 10.77 5.69
CA GLY A 132 5.60 11.66 6.29
C GLY A 132 4.17 11.13 6.19
N MET A 133 4.00 9.82 5.96
CA MET A 133 2.70 9.14 5.85
C MET A 133 1.79 9.76 4.78
N PRO A 134 2.26 9.86 3.52
CA PRO A 134 1.45 10.36 2.42
C PRO A 134 0.17 9.51 2.28
N ALA A 135 -0.92 10.17 1.88
CA ALA A 135 -2.15 9.49 1.51
C ALA A 135 -1.94 8.60 0.29
N GLY A 136 -2.81 7.61 0.12
CA GLY A 136 -2.90 6.81 -1.09
C GLY A 136 -4.33 6.57 -1.53
N GLU A 137 -4.47 5.83 -2.63
CA GLU A 137 -5.73 5.56 -3.30
C GLU A 137 -6.55 4.44 -2.63
N CYS A 138 -5.99 3.74 -1.65
CA CYS A 138 -6.69 2.68 -0.95
C CYS A 138 -7.48 3.23 0.25
N ALA A 139 -8.63 2.61 0.51
CA ALA A 139 -9.47 2.94 1.65
C ALA A 139 -8.79 2.60 3.00
N ASP A 140 -9.37 3.10 4.09
CA ASP A 140 -9.01 2.70 5.44
C ASP A 140 -9.23 1.19 5.67
N LEU A 141 -8.74 0.67 6.81
CA LEU A 141 -8.99 -0.73 7.18
C LEU A 141 -10.47 -0.89 7.57
N SER A 142 -11.12 -1.89 6.98
CA SER A 142 -12.48 -2.31 7.34
C SER A 142 -12.47 -3.05 8.68
N GLU A 143 -13.54 -2.88 9.46
CA GLU A 143 -13.77 -3.59 10.73
C GLU A 143 -13.94 -5.11 10.54
#